data_AF-A0A368C7E2-F1
#
_entry.id   AF-A0A368C7E2-F1
#
_cell.length_a   1.000
_cell.length_b   1.000
_cell.length_c   1.000
_cell.angle_alpha   90.00
_cell.angle_beta   90.00
_cell.angle_gamma   90.00
#
_symmetry.space_group_name_H-M   'P 1'
#
loop_
_entity.id
_entity.type
_entity.pdbx_description
1 polymer ?
#
loop_
_entity_poly.entity_id
_entity_poly.type
_entity_poly.pdbx_seq_one_letter_code
_entity_poly.pdbx_strand_id
1 'polypeptide(L)' 'MKSRAAVAFEAGKPLEIAEVDVGGPAAGEVMVEIKATGVCHTDAFTL' A
#
# COMPACT_ATOMS: atom_id res chain seq x y z
N MET A 1 8.43 0.17 10.63
CA MET A 1 8.01 -1.24 10.80
C MET A 1 8.10 -1.91 9.44
N LYS A 2 8.82 -3.02 9.32
CA LYS A 2 8.84 -3.82 8.09
C LYS A 2 7.49 -4.47 7.84
N SER A 3 6.91 -4.27 6.66
CA SER A 3 5.63 -4.85 6.26
C SER A 3 5.63 -5.25 4.79
N ARG A 4 4.85 -6.28 4.47
CA ARG A 4 4.62 -6.71 3.09
C ARG A 4 3.53 -5.85 2.45
N ALA A 5 3.80 -5.30 1.27
CA ALA A 5 2.89 -4.43 0.54
C ALA A 5 2.83 -4.81 -0.95
N ALA A 6 1.74 -4.42 -1.63
CA ALA A 6 1.64 -4.44 -3.09
C ALA A 6 2.00 -3.03 -3.62
N VAL A 7 3.06 -2.93 -4.41
CA VAL A 7 3.66 -1.65 -4.83
C VAL A 7 3.59 -1.52 -6.35
N ALA A 8 3.14 -0.36 -6.82
CA ALA A 8 3.20 0.03 -8.23
C ALA A 8 4.47 0.83 -8.48
N PHE A 9 5.45 0.23 -9.15
CA PHE A 9 6.70 0.92 -9.49
C PHE A 9 6.59 1.77 -10.77
N GLU A 10 5.72 1.37 -11.70
CA GLU A 10 5.47 2.07 -12.96
C GLU A 10 4.02 1.88 -13.38
N ALA A 11 3.45 2.88 -14.06
CA ALA A 11 2.08 2.83 -14.57
C ALA A 11 1.89 1.74 -15.63
N GLY A 12 0.76 1.04 -15.57
CA GLY A 12 0.40 -0.04 -16.49
C GLY A 12 1.15 -1.35 -16.26
N LYS A 13 2.00 -1.44 -15.23
CA LYS A 13 2.67 -2.70 -14.83
C LYS A 13 1.92 -3.38 -13.69
N PRO A 14 2.01 -4.72 -13.58
CA PRO A 14 1.46 -5.42 -12.43
C PRO A 14 2.06 -4.93 -11.11
N LEU A 15 1.25 -4.93 -10.05
CA LEU A 15 1.74 -4.70 -8.70
C LEU A 15 2.76 -5.76 -8.29
N GLU A 16 3.82 -5.33 -7.63
CA GLU A 16 4.85 -6.20 -7.09
C GLU A 16 4.73 -6.31 -5.58
N ILE A 17 4.92 -7.51 -5.04
CA ILE A 17 4.95 -7.72 -3.59
C ILE A 17 6.35 -7.37 -3.07
N ALA A 18 6.44 -6.34 -2.25
CA ALA A 18 7.70 -5.86 -1.68
C ALA A 18 7.62 -5.72 -0.15
N GLU A 19 8.79 -5.75 0.49
CA GLU A 19 8.94 -5.35 1.89
C GLU A 19 9.20 -3.84 1.96
N VAL A 20 8.41 -3.13 2.76
CA VAL A 20 8.51 -1.68 2.95
C VAL A 20 8.70 -1.35 4.43
N ASP A 21 9.36 -0.23 4.72
CA ASP A 21 9.43 0.32 6.08
C ASP A 21 8.34 1.37 6.28
N VAL A 22 7.39 1.06 7.15
CA VAL A 22 6.29 1.96 7.54
C VAL A 22 6.71 2.75 8.77
N GLY A 23 6.87 4.06 8.62
CA GLY A 23 7.13 4.98 9.74
C GLY A 23 6.04 4.93 10.80
N GLY A 24 6.39 5.25 12.05
CA GLY A 24 5.40 5.43 13.11
C GLY A 24 4.45 6.61 12.82
N PRO A 25 3.23 6.63 13.37
CA PRO A 25 2.30 7.72 13.14
C PRO A 25 2.82 9.02 13.79
N ALA A 26 2.66 10.14 13.08
CA ALA A 26 2.92 11.47 13.60
C ALA A 26 1.76 11.98 14.47
N ALA A 27 1.88 13.22 14.98
CA ALA A 27 0.82 13.85 15.76
C ALA A 27 -0.46 14.03 14.90
N GLY A 28 -1.56 13.41 15.35
CA GLY A 28 -2.84 13.42 14.63
C GLY A 28 -3.04 12.26 13.65
N GLU A 29 -2.05 11.37 13.49
CA GLU A 29 -2.16 10.19 12.64
C GLU A 29 -2.45 8.92 13.45
N VAL A 30 -2.96 7.89 12.76
CA VAL A 30 -3.16 6.56 13.32
C VAL A 30 -2.50 5.52 12.43
N MET A 31 -1.86 4.54 13.06
CA MET A 31 -1.34 3.36 12.36
C MET A 31 -2.38 2.24 12.44
N VAL A 32 -2.68 1.63 11.30
CA VAL A 32 -3.70 0.59 11.18
C VAL A 32 -3.07 -0.69 10.63
N GLU A 33 -3.39 -1.82 11.24
CA GLU A 33 -3.10 -3.14 10.67
C GLU A 33 -4.24 -3.58 9.75
N ILE A 34 -3.99 -3.62 8.45
CA ILE A 34 -5.00 -4.00 7.45
C ILE A 34 -5.22 -5.52 7.48
N LYS A 35 -6.41 -5.96 7.92
CA LYS A 35 -6.80 -7.39 7.92
C LYS A 35 -7.43 -7.85 6.62
N ALA A 36 -8.11 -6.95 5.91
CA ALA A 36 -8.72 -7.20 4.61
C ALA A 36 -8.76 -5.91 3.80
N THR A 37 -8.65 -6.04 2.48
CA THR A 37 -8.77 -4.92 1.53
C THR A 37 -9.44 -5.39 0.24
N GLY A 38 -10.00 -4.47 -0.53
CA GLY A 38 -10.61 -4.71 -1.84
C GLY A 38 -9.98 -3.82 -2.90
N VAL A 39 -10.23 -4.13 -4.18
CA VAL A 39 -9.78 -3.32 -5.32
C VAL A 39 -10.96 -2.57 -5.89
N CYS A 40 -10.82 -1.26 -6.04
CA CYS A 40 -11.77 -0.37 -6.68
C CYS A 40 -11.39 -0.16 -8.15
N HIS A 41 -12.36 0.24 -8.98
CA HIS A 41 -12.10 0.63 -10.36
C HIS A 41 -11.07 1.78 -10.46
N THR A 42 -11.10 2.73 -9.53
CA THR A 42 -10.16 3.85 -9.51
C THR A 42 -8.72 3.41 -9.28
N ASP A 43 -8.49 2.31 -8.56
CA ASP A 43 -7.16 1.75 -8.41
C ASP A 43 -6.66 1.31 -9.79
N ALA A 44 -7.43 0.51 -10.52
CA ALA A 44 -7.06 0.05 -11.87
C ALA A 44 -6.93 1.18 -12.91
N PHE A 45 -7.64 2.30 -12.74
CA PHE A 45 -7.46 3.49 -13.58
C PHE A 45 -6.12 4.19 -13.33
N THR A 46 -5.61 4.10 -12.11
CA THR A 46 -4.37 4.78 -11.67
C THR A 46 -3.13 3.93 -11.86
N LEU A 47 -3.26 2.60 -11.68
CA LEU A 47 -2.18 1.61 -11.67
C LEU A 47 -1.58 1.34 -13.06
#